data_AF-A0A0F8WS70-F1
#
_entry.id   AF-A0A0F8WS70-F1
#
_cell.length_a   1.000
_cell.length_b   1.000
_cell.length_c   1.000
_cell.angle_alpha   90.00
_cell.angle_beta   90.00
_cell.angle_gamma   90.00
#
_symmetry.space_group_name_H-M   'P 1'
#
loop_
_entity.id
_entity.type
_entity.pdbx_description
1 polymer ?
#
loop_
_entity_poly.entity_id
_entity_poly.type
_entity_poly.pdbx_seq_one_letter_code
_entity_poly.pdbx_strand_id
1 'polypeptide(L)'
;DKEKQRVHDPTDPWTDQFALKTTVQDFNKAANFRAQNHDHRWRNADELYLAWVGRKFWPGTRIDRSNLGVFTSLTQIESLLPRMMSTLFADAPGWFFADALPGTDPADARLVRELMIEQMRQSRIREVFRRAFKSAFLYGNGLIELGMLYQEIQRPFFRVDFTPQTRRVRLPFLGGITVTLPTGINKRRITEETRQEIINRPFAKSVSLKDIYVDPNCSSPQPQDGRFLIKRAFMTVDELDRLRDQPGFKIPPKLQLIVMAEKKLTTEGDRTKESMDNIRGNTWTSSQDTSVDPGSKRLEVLGYWTKERHVWVLNREHTAYNIPNPVGIIPFFDVFYTDVPD
;
A
#
# COMPACT_ATOMS: atom_id res chain seq x y z
N ASP A 1 -11.30 6.51 37.33
CA ASP A 1 -10.32 7.59 37.07
C ASP A 1 -8.87 7.35 37.52
N LYS A 2 -8.54 6.32 38.31
CA LYS A 2 -7.13 6.02 38.69
C LYS A 2 -6.31 5.22 37.66
N GLU A 3 -6.93 4.70 36.61
CA GLU A 3 -6.22 3.99 35.51
C GLU A 3 -5.61 4.93 34.46
N LYS A 4 -6.00 6.21 34.43
CA LYS A 4 -5.59 7.15 33.38
C LYS A 4 -4.13 7.64 33.48
N GLN A 5 -3.40 7.23 34.51
CA GLN A 5 -2.02 7.69 34.81
C GLN A 5 -1.05 6.58 35.19
N ARG A 6 -1.34 5.31 34.89
CA ARG A 6 -0.27 4.30 34.95
C ARG A 6 0.61 4.50 33.73
N VAL A 7 1.87 4.89 33.97
CA VAL A 7 2.93 4.76 32.98
C VAL A 7 3.04 3.27 32.71
N HIS A 8 2.47 2.82 31.60
CA HIS A 8 2.62 1.44 31.17
C HIS A 8 4.06 1.22 30.73
N ASP A 9 4.65 0.09 31.12
CA ASP A 9 5.94 -0.31 30.57
C ASP A 9 5.80 -0.49 29.05
N PRO A 10 6.81 -0.17 28.23
CA PRO A 10 6.76 -0.33 26.77
C PRO A 10 6.35 -1.76 26.33
N THR A 11 6.66 -2.75 27.17
CA THR A 11 6.35 -4.17 26.95
C THR A 11 4.92 -4.57 27.33
N ASP A 12 4.17 -3.75 28.09
CA ASP A 12 2.82 -4.11 28.50
C ASP A 12 1.87 -4.16 27.29
N PRO A 13 1.05 -5.23 27.14
CA PRO A 13 0.07 -5.32 26.07
C PRO A 13 -0.92 -4.16 26.18
N TRP A 14 -0.94 -3.29 25.17
CA TRP A 14 -1.92 -2.21 25.09
C TRP A 14 -3.33 -2.82 25.06
N THR A 15 -4.21 -2.33 25.93
CA THR A 15 -5.63 -2.65 25.81
C THR A 15 -6.17 -2.00 24.54
N ASP A 16 -7.15 -2.65 23.89
CA ASP A 16 -7.69 -2.17 22.61
C ASP A 16 -8.29 -0.75 22.73
N GLN A 17 -8.82 -0.40 23.90
CA GLN A 17 -9.32 0.95 24.20
C GLN A 17 -8.21 1.98 24.35
N PHE A 18 -7.08 1.61 24.97
CA PHE A 18 -5.92 2.48 25.07
C PHE A 18 -5.31 2.72 23.68
N ALA A 19 -5.15 1.65 22.89
CA ALA A 19 -4.64 1.71 21.53
C ALA A 19 -5.52 2.62 20.63
N LEU A 20 -6.84 2.50 20.74
CA LEU A 20 -7.80 3.36 20.06
C LEU A 20 -7.58 4.83 20.43
N LYS A 21 -7.57 5.12 21.73
CA LYS A 21 -7.45 6.49 22.24
C LYS A 21 -6.14 7.14 21.81
N THR A 22 -5.02 6.43 21.98
CA THR A 22 -3.69 6.93 21.61
C THR A 22 -3.61 7.19 20.11
N THR A 23 -4.02 6.22 19.28
CA THR A 23 -4.01 6.36 17.82
C THR A 23 -4.81 7.58 17.35
N VAL A 24 -6.03 7.75 17.87
CA VAL A 24 -6.89 8.87 17.46
C VAL A 24 -6.35 10.22 17.95
N GLN A 25 -5.81 10.27 19.18
CA GLN A 25 -5.21 11.50 19.71
C GLN A 25 -3.98 11.93 18.93
N ASP A 26 -3.07 11.01 18.65
CA ASP A 26 -1.85 11.27 17.89
C ASP A 26 -2.17 11.62 16.43
N PHE A 27 -3.16 10.94 15.83
CA PHE A 27 -3.69 11.29 14.52
C PHE A 27 -4.21 12.73 14.48
N ASN A 28 -5.04 13.15 15.43
CA ASN A 28 -5.58 14.51 15.43
C ASN A 28 -4.47 15.56 15.60
N LYS A 29 -3.45 15.30 16.43
CA LYS A 29 -2.29 16.20 16.58
C LYS A 29 -1.51 16.32 15.27
N ALA A 30 -1.14 15.19 14.68
CA ALA A 30 -0.37 15.16 13.43
C ALA A 30 -1.17 15.75 12.25
N ALA A 31 -2.48 15.48 12.18
CA ALA A 31 -3.37 16.05 11.17
C ALA A 31 -3.47 17.57 11.29
N ASN A 32 -3.60 18.11 12.50
CA ASN A 32 -3.65 19.56 12.73
C ASN A 32 -2.33 20.24 12.34
N PHE A 33 -1.20 19.66 12.76
CA PHE A 33 0.13 20.18 12.39
C PHE A 33 0.32 20.20 10.86
N ARG A 34 -0.04 19.10 10.18
CA ARG A 34 0.06 18.98 8.73
C ARG A 34 -0.83 19.98 8.00
N ALA A 35 -2.07 20.14 8.44
CA ALA A 35 -3.03 21.08 7.85
C ALA A 35 -2.51 22.53 7.91
N GLN A 36 -1.87 22.91 9.01
CA GLN A 36 -1.32 24.26 9.20
C GLN A 36 -0.06 24.49 8.37
N ASN A 37 0.84 23.51 8.30
CA ASN A 37 2.20 23.72 7.77
C ASN A 37 2.42 23.22 6.34
N HIS A 38 1.77 22.13 5.92
CA HIS A 38 2.12 21.41 4.68
C HIS A 38 1.01 21.39 3.63
N ASP A 39 -0.26 21.21 4.03
CA ASP A 39 -1.37 21.00 3.07
C ASP A 39 -1.51 22.16 2.05
N HIS A 40 -1.31 23.41 2.48
CA HIS A 40 -1.32 24.57 1.57
C HIS A 40 -0.14 24.60 0.61
N ARG A 41 1.05 24.16 1.04
CA ARG A 41 2.26 24.09 0.19
C ARG A 41 2.08 23.06 -0.92
N TRP A 42 1.48 21.91 -0.58
CA TRP A 42 1.19 20.86 -1.56
C TRP A 42 0.16 21.30 -2.60
N ARG A 43 -0.87 22.05 -2.19
CA ARG A 43 -1.83 22.63 -3.14
C ARG A 43 -1.15 23.62 -4.09
N ASN A 44 -0.34 24.54 -3.57
CA ASN A 44 0.42 25.48 -4.40
C ASN A 44 1.37 24.76 -5.37
N ALA A 45 2.03 23.70 -4.91
CA ALA A 45 2.88 22.87 -5.76
C ALA A 45 2.09 22.17 -6.88
N ASP A 46 0.91 21.63 -6.58
CA ASP A 46 0.01 21.03 -7.58
C ASP A 46 -0.45 22.04 -8.63
N GLU A 47 -0.82 23.25 -8.21
CA GLU A 47 -1.21 24.35 -9.11
C GLU A 47 -0.07 24.73 -10.07
N LEU A 48 1.14 24.89 -9.54
CA LEU A 48 2.34 25.18 -10.34
C LEU A 48 2.70 24.04 -11.30
N TYR A 49 2.57 22.79 -10.85
CA TYR A 49 2.89 21.63 -11.66
C TYR A 49 1.92 21.44 -12.82
N LEU A 50 0.62 21.65 -12.59
CA LEU A 50 -0.42 21.55 -13.62
C LEU A 50 -0.60 22.85 -14.42
N ALA A 51 0.24 23.86 -14.17
CA ALA A 51 0.14 25.21 -14.73
C ALA A 51 -1.29 25.79 -14.61
N TRP A 52 -1.98 25.44 -13.53
CA TRP A 52 -3.32 25.93 -13.27
C TRP A 52 -3.24 27.36 -12.78
N VAL A 53 -3.97 28.24 -13.46
CA VAL A 53 -4.00 29.66 -13.08
C VAL A 53 -5.43 30.00 -12.71
N GLY A 54 -5.65 30.35 -11.44
CA GLY A 54 -6.93 30.87 -10.98
C GLY A 54 -7.35 32.12 -11.79
N ARG A 55 -8.66 32.33 -11.94
CA ARG A 55 -9.18 33.53 -12.61
C ARG A 55 -8.80 34.76 -11.79
N LYS A 56 -8.12 35.72 -12.43
CA LYS A 56 -7.77 37.01 -11.83
C LYS A 56 -8.55 38.09 -12.56
N PHE A 57 -9.16 39.01 -11.83
CA PHE A 57 -9.85 40.15 -12.44
C PHE A 57 -8.92 41.36 -12.57
N TRP A 58 -9.20 42.26 -13.52
CA TRP A 58 -8.54 43.56 -13.54
C TRP A 58 -8.93 44.38 -12.30
N PRO A 59 -7.98 45.08 -11.63
CA PRO A 59 -8.26 45.92 -10.48
C PRO A 59 -9.44 46.86 -10.76
N GLY A 60 -10.46 46.83 -9.91
CA GLY A 60 -11.66 47.66 -10.05
C GLY A 60 -12.70 47.17 -11.06
N THR A 61 -12.52 46.00 -11.70
CA THR A 61 -13.50 45.45 -12.66
C THR A 61 -13.82 43.98 -12.36
N ARG A 62 -14.88 43.46 -12.99
CA ARG A 62 -15.21 42.03 -13.05
C ARG A 62 -14.75 41.36 -14.36
N ILE A 63 -13.87 42.03 -15.11
CA ILE A 63 -13.36 41.49 -16.37
C ILE A 63 -12.19 40.55 -16.06
N ASP A 64 -12.30 39.30 -16.51
CA ASP A 64 -11.26 38.29 -16.37
C ASP A 64 -9.98 38.75 -17.12
N ARG A 65 -8.84 38.67 -16.45
CA ARG A 65 -7.52 38.82 -17.07
C ARG A 65 -7.22 37.56 -17.87
N SER A 66 -6.57 37.74 -19.02
CA SER A 66 -5.98 36.61 -19.73
C SER A 66 -4.91 35.95 -18.85
N ASN A 67 -5.03 34.64 -18.70
CA ASN A 67 -4.05 33.80 -18.03
C ASN A 67 -3.59 32.70 -18.99
N LEU A 68 -2.27 32.55 -19.13
CA LEU A 68 -1.67 31.46 -19.88
C LEU A 68 -0.94 30.55 -18.89
N GLY A 69 -1.35 29.28 -18.83
CA GLY A 69 -0.63 28.26 -18.08
C GLY A 69 0.67 27.91 -18.78
N VAL A 70 1.81 28.16 -18.14
CA VAL A 70 3.13 27.75 -18.64
C VAL A 70 3.62 26.57 -17.81
N PHE A 71 3.84 25.42 -18.45
CA PHE A 71 4.19 24.15 -17.81
C PHE A 71 5.68 24.02 -17.43
N THR A 72 6.31 25.11 -16.96
CA THR A 72 7.75 25.12 -16.66
C THR A 72 8.12 24.08 -15.59
N SER A 73 7.37 24.01 -14.50
CA SER A 73 7.63 23.08 -13.40
C SER A 73 7.49 21.62 -13.84
N LEU A 74 6.47 21.32 -14.67
CA LEU A 74 6.28 19.98 -15.23
C LEU A 74 7.45 19.59 -16.13
N THR A 75 7.86 20.47 -17.05
CA THR A 75 9.00 20.19 -17.94
C THR A 75 10.29 19.93 -17.16
N GLN A 76 10.56 20.72 -16.11
CA GLN A 76 11.75 20.52 -15.28
C GLN A 76 11.70 19.18 -14.54
N ILE A 77 10.60 18.87 -13.84
CA ILE A 77 10.46 17.63 -13.07
C ILE A 77 10.53 16.40 -13.98
N GLU A 78 9.83 16.41 -15.12
CA GLU A 78 9.84 15.28 -16.07
C GLU A 78 11.19 15.13 -16.80
N SER A 79 12.02 16.18 -16.85
CA SER A 79 13.39 16.09 -17.39
C SER A 79 14.39 15.54 -16.37
N LEU A 80 14.19 15.80 -15.07
CA LEU A 80 15.05 15.35 -13.98
C LEU A 80 14.81 13.87 -13.63
N LEU A 81 13.55 13.43 -13.67
CA LEU A 81 13.16 12.10 -13.23
C LEU A 81 13.88 10.96 -13.98
N PRO A 82 13.98 10.95 -15.33
CA PRO A 82 14.70 9.91 -16.05
C PRO A 82 16.19 9.88 -15.71
N ARG A 83 16.82 11.05 -15.49
CA ARG A 83 18.24 11.16 -15.13
C ARG A 83 18.50 10.55 -13.77
N MET A 84 17.67 10.87 -12.77
CA MET A 84 17.78 10.28 -11.43
C MET A 84 17.55 8.76 -11.46
N MET A 85 16.56 8.31 -12.24
CA MET A 85 16.27 6.88 -12.37
C MET A 85 17.38 6.12 -13.09
N SER A 86 18.03 6.70 -14.11
CA SER A 86 19.13 6.04 -14.83
C SER A 86 20.41 5.99 -14.01
N THR A 87 20.65 6.97 -13.13
CA THR A 87 21.80 6.96 -12.21
C THR A 87 21.65 5.92 -11.11
N LEU A 88 20.43 5.75 -10.57
CA LEU A 88 20.18 4.80 -9.49
C LEU A 88 19.95 3.37 -9.99
N PHE A 89 19.25 3.20 -11.12
CA PHE A 89 18.89 1.90 -11.67
C PHE A 89 19.53 1.70 -13.06
N ALA A 90 20.86 1.58 -13.08
CA ALA A 90 21.60 1.26 -14.30
C ALA A 90 21.20 -0.11 -14.87
N ASP A 91 21.09 -0.22 -16.20
CA ASP A 91 20.57 -1.42 -16.87
C ASP A 91 21.57 -2.61 -16.88
N ALA A 92 22.88 -2.40 -16.62
CA ALA A 92 23.88 -3.47 -16.47
C ALA A 92 25.20 -2.98 -15.81
N PRO A 93 25.97 -3.83 -15.07
CA PRO A 93 25.62 -5.09 -14.43
C PRO A 93 25.27 -4.86 -12.96
N GLY A 94 23.96 -4.75 -12.68
CA GLY A 94 23.34 -4.76 -11.35
C GLY A 94 23.54 -3.48 -10.55
N TRP A 95 22.47 -2.69 -10.43
CA TRP A 95 22.35 -1.53 -9.54
C TRP A 95 22.40 -1.88 -8.04
N PHE A 96 22.51 -3.17 -7.70
CA PHE A 96 22.69 -3.68 -6.36
C PHE A 96 23.95 -4.55 -6.31
N PHE A 97 24.77 -4.34 -5.29
CA PHE A 97 26.02 -5.06 -5.03
C PHE A 97 25.93 -5.71 -3.65
N ALA A 98 26.41 -6.95 -3.55
CA ALA A 98 26.57 -7.65 -2.29
C ALA A 98 27.99 -8.22 -2.28
N ASP A 99 28.79 -7.76 -1.33
CA ASP A 99 30.18 -8.17 -1.17
C ASP A 99 30.29 -9.17 -0.01
N ALA A 100 31.17 -10.16 -0.17
CA ALA A 100 31.44 -11.14 0.88
C ALA A 100 32.31 -10.50 1.97
N LEU A 101 31.84 -10.59 3.22
CA LEU A 101 32.66 -10.24 4.38
C LEU A 101 33.71 -11.34 4.65
N PRO A 102 34.79 -11.04 5.42
CA PRO A 102 35.77 -12.04 5.80
C PRO A 102 35.13 -13.25 6.48
N GLY A 103 35.35 -14.45 5.94
CA GLY A 103 34.79 -15.70 6.45
C GLY A 103 33.57 -16.22 5.68
N THR A 104 33.07 -15.50 4.67
CA THR A 104 31.97 -15.94 3.80
C THR A 104 32.48 -16.30 2.40
N ASP A 105 31.89 -17.31 1.76
CA ASP A 105 32.21 -17.67 0.37
C ASP A 105 31.71 -16.57 -0.60
N PRO A 106 32.55 -16.05 -1.51
CA PRO A 106 32.11 -15.17 -2.59
C PRO A 106 30.97 -15.73 -3.45
N ALA A 107 30.83 -17.05 -3.56
CA ALA A 107 29.71 -17.66 -4.28
C ALA A 107 28.35 -17.36 -3.60
N ASP A 108 28.31 -17.42 -2.26
CA ASP A 108 27.09 -17.13 -1.50
C ASP A 108 26.66 -15.67 -1.64
N ALA A 109 27.62 -14.74 -1.65
CA ALA A 109 27.35 -13.32 -1.87
C ALA A 109 26.70 -13.06 -3.25
N ARG A 110 27.13 -13.80 -4.29
CA ARG A 110 26.50 -13.73 -5.62
C ARG A 110 25.09 -14.29 -5.61
N LEU A 111 24.85 -15.40 -4.93
CA LEU A 111 23.50 -15.97 -4.80
C LEU A 111 22.54 -15.01 -4.07
N VAL A 112 22.99 -14.38 -2.98
CA VAL A 112 22.21 -13.37 -2.26
C VAL A 112 21.91 -12.17 -3.15
N ARG A 113 22.90 -11.70 -3.93
CA ARG A 113 22.71 -10.61 -4.89
C ARG A 113 21.63 -10.94 -5.92
N GLU A 114 21.70 -12.11 -6.54
CA GLU A 114 20.73 -12.56 -7.55
C GLU A 114 19.33 -12.70 -6.96
N LEU A 115 19.23 -13.29 -5.75
CA LEU A 115 17.96 -13.41 -5.03
C LEU A 115 17.34 -12.04 -4.73
N MET A 116 18.13 -11.09 -4.23
CA MET A 116 17.66 -9.73 -3.91
C MET A 116 17.22 -8.99 -5.17
N ILE A 117 17.98 -9.08 -6.27
CA ILE A 117 17.59 -8.46 -7.55
C ILE A 117 16.27 -9.03 -8.04
N GLU A 118 16.06 -10.34 -7.94
CA GLU A 118 14.81 -10.98 -8.36
C GLU A 118 13.64 -10.54 -7.48
N GLN A 119 13.82 -10.51 -6.15
CA GLN A 119 12.82 -9.99 -5.22
C GLN A 119 12.46 -8.52 -5.49
N MET A 120 13.46 -7.69 -5.80
CA MET A 120 13.30 -6.27 -6.16
C MET A 120 12.60 -6.08 -7.52
N ARG A 121 12.83 -6.98 -8.48
CA ARG A 121 12.09 -7.00 -9.75
C ARG A 121 10.62 -7.37 -9.53
N GLN A 122 10.35 -8.38 -8.72
CA GLN A 122 8.98 -8.80 -8.39
C GLN A 122 8.19 -7.71 -7.65
N SER A 123 8.85 -6.95 -6.78
CA SER A 123 8.25 -5.80 -6.08
C SER A 123 8.12 -4.54 -6.95
N ARG A 124 8.59 -4.58 -8.21
CA ARG A 124 8.58 -3.45 -9.16
C ARG A 124 9.23 -2.20 -8.58
N ILE A 125 10.33 -2.37 -7.84
CA ILE A 125 10.94 -1.31 -7.06
C ILE A 125 11.31 -0.07 -7.89
N ARG A 126 11.73 -0.25 -9.16
CA ARG A 126 12.04 0.86 -10.07
C ARG A 126 10.85 1.79 -10.29
N GLU A 127 9.65 1.23 -10.43
CA GLU A 127 8.42 2.03 -10.59
C GLU A 127 8.00 2.69 -9.27
N VAL A 128 8.23 2.02 -8.15
CA VAL A 128 7.96 2.55 -6.81
C VAL A 128 8.84 3.76 -6.52
N PHE A 129 10.16 3.63 -6.74
CA PHE A 129 11.11 4.73 -6.59
C PHE A 129 10.83 5.86 -7.58
N ARG A 130 10.47 5.57 -8.83
CA ARG A 130 10.07 6.60 -9.80
C ARG A 130 8.93 7.46 -9.26
N ARG A 131 7.92 6.84 -8.63
CA ARG A 131 6.79 7.56 -8.02
C ARG A 131 7.21 8.33 -6.77
N ALA A 132 8.05 7.74 -5.92
CA ALA A 132 8.57 8.39 -4.72
C ALA A 132 9.42 9.63 -5.07
N PHE A 133 10.36 9.52 -6.02
CA PHE A 133 11.14 10.67 -6.51
C PHE A 133 10.26 11.74 -7.14
N LYS A 134 9.23 11.36 -7.89
CA LYS A 134 8.28 12.34 -8.43
C LYS A 134 7.55 13.08 -7.31
N SER A 135 7.16 12.39 -6.24
CA SER A 135 6.62 13.04 -5.04
C SER A 135 7.66 13.96 -4.39
N ALA A 136 8.91 13.51 -4.26
CA ALA A 136 10.00 14.29 -3.67
C ALA A 136 10.28 15.58 -4.43
N PHE A 137 10.35 15.52 -5.76
CA PHE A 137 10.56 16.71 -6.60
C PHE A 137 9.38 17.68 -6.58
N LEU A 138 8.15 17.18 -6.36
CA LEU A 138 6.95 18.01 -6.35
C LEU A 138 6.67 18.63 -4.97
N TYR A 139 6.79 17.84 -3.91
CA TYR A 139 6.35 18.20 -2.57
C TYR A 139 7.48 18.35 -1.55
N GLY A 140 8.72 18.01 -1.93
CA GLY A 140 9.89 17.96 -1.06
C GLY A 140 10.19 16.55 -0.52
N ASN A 141 9.17 15.71 -0.33
CA ASN A 141 9.28 14.40 0.29
C ASN A 141 8.57 13.30 -0.53
N GLY A 142 8.93 12.04 -0.29
CA GLY A 142 8.46 10.91 -1.07
C GLY A 142 8.54 9.62 -0.28
N LEU A 143 7.40 9.13 0.18
CA LEU A 143 7.35 7.98 1.06
C LEU A 143 7.21 6.65 0.33
N ILE A 144 7.99 5.67 0.78
CA ILE A 144 7.97 4.28 0.35
C ILE A 144 7.65 3.42 1.57
N GLU A 145 6.59 2.64 1.46
CA GLU A 145 6.24 1.57 2.39
C GLU A 145 6.92 0.28 1.94
N LEU A 146 7.60 -0.37 2.86
CA LEU A 146 8.18 -1.70 2.66
C LEU A 146 7.45 -2.70 3.55
N GLY A 147 7.17 -3.89 3.03
CA GLY A 147 6.57 -4.94 3.82
C GLY A 147 6.73 -6.30 3.19
N MET A 148 6.25 -7.31 3.90
CA MET A 148 6.19 -8.70 3.41
C MET A 148 4.74 -9.05 3.12
N LEU A 149 4.48 -9.52 1.91
CA LEU A 149 3.19 -10.07 1.53
C LEU A 149 3.19 -11.55 1.90
N TYR A 150 2.33 -11.94 2.85
CA TYR A 150 1.99 -13.33 3.14
C TYR A 150 0.56 -13.57 2.66
N GLN A 151 0.40 -14.43 1.66
CA GLN A 151 -0.92 -14.78 1.14
C GLN A 151 -0.99 -16.25 0.76
N GLU A 152 -1.99 -16.95 1.30
CA GLU A 152 -2.33 -18.31 0.90
C GLU A 152 -3.32 -18.23 -0.27
N ILE A 153 -2.89 -18.69 -1.45
CA ILE A 153 -3.74 -18.70 -2.64
C ILE A 153 -4.00 -20.15 -3.03
N GLN A 154 -5.27 -20.48 -3.21
CA GLN A 154 -5.66 -21.73 -3.86
C GLN A 154 -5.56 -21.54 -5.37
N ARG A 155 -4.59 -22.21 -6.01
CA ARG A 155 -4.46 -22.21 -7.47
C ARG A 155 -4.93 -23.54 -8.04
N PRO A 156 -5.83 -23.54 -9.04
CA PRO A 156 -6.18 -24.75 -9.77
C PRO A 156 -4.99 -25.15 -10.66
N PHE A 157 -4.45 -26.33 -10.42
CA PHE A 157 -3.48 -26.98 -11.29
C PHE A 157 -4.21 -27.98 -12.17
N PHE A 158 -4.04 -27.82 -13.48
CA PHE A 158 -4.58 -28.75 -14.46
C PHE A 158 -3.51 -29.75 -14.84
N ARG A 159 -3.65 -30.98 -14.37
CA ARG A 159 -2.81 -32.08 -14.82
C ARG A 159 -3.49 -32.79 -15.98
N VAL A 160 -2.77 -32.95 -17.09
CA VAL A 160 -3.24 -33.71 -18.25
C VAL A 160 -2.69 -35.11 -18.15
N ASP A 161 -3.55 -36.08 -17.87
CA ASP A 161 -3.21 -37.49 -17.89
C ASP A 161 -3.87 -38.19 -19.09
N PHE A 162 -3.22 -39.23 -19.60
CA PHE A 162 -3.73 -40.04 -20.71
C PHE A 162 -4.10 -41.42 -20.18
N THR A 163 -5.40 -41.67 -20.02
CA THR A 163 -5.90 -42.99 -19.59
C THR A 163 -6.29 -43.82 -20.81
N PRO A 164 -5.81 -45.07 -20.96
CA PRO A 164 -6.17 -45.94 -22.07
C PRO A 164 -7.67 -46.27 -22.00
N GLN A 165 -8.39 -46.09 -23.10
CA GLN A 165 -9.77 -46.54 -23.18
C GLN A 165 -9.79 -48.06 -23.23
N THR A 166 -10.66 -48.66 -22.42
CA THR A 166 -10.89 -50.09 -22.46
C THR A 166 -12.29 -50.36 -23.00
N ARG A 167 -12.41 -51.26 -23.98
CA ARG A 167 -13.70 -51.69 -24.50
C ARG A 167 -13.95 -53.13 -24.07
N ARG A 168 -15.17 -53.39 -23.61
CA ARG A 168 -15.64 -54.74 -23.33
C ARG A 168 -15.92 -55.42 -24.67
N VAL A 169 -15.08 -56.39 -25.03
CA VAL A 169 -15.25 -57.18 -26.25
C VAL A 169 -15.66 -58.59 -25.83
N ARG A 170 -16.74 -59.09 -26.43
CA ARG A 170 -17.19 -60.46 -26.22
C ARG A 170 -16.37 -61.37 -27.13
N LEU A 171 -15.49 -62.19 -26.54
CA LEU A 171 -14.66 -63.10 -27.31
C LEU A 171 -15.52 -64.31 -27.71
N PRO A 172 -15.71 -64.59 -29.02
CA PRO A 172 -16.61 -65.64 -29.48
C PRO A 172 -16.12 -67.05 -29.13
N PHE A 173 -14.85 -67.23 -28.79
CA PHE A 173 -14.24 -68.55 -28.57
C PHE A 173 -14.31 -69.06 -27.12
N LEU A 174 -14.60 -68.20 -26.13
CA LEU A 174 -14.58 -68.52 -24.69
C LEU A 174 -15.98 -68.43 -24.06
N GLY A 175 -17.00 -69.00 -24.72
CA GLY A 175 -18.35 -69.14 -24.15
C GLY A 175 -19.07 -67.83 -23.83
N GLY A 176 -18.68 -66.71 -24.47
CA GLY A 176 -19.29 -65.42 -24.25
C GLY A 176 -18.84 -64.68 -22.99
N ILE A 177 -17.72 -65.09 -22.37
CA ILE A 177 -17.05 -64.32 -21.31
C ILE A 177 -16.61 -62.97 -21.89
N THR A 178 -16.93 -61.90 -21.16
CA THR A 178 -16.61 -60.53 -21.59
C THR A 178 -15.26 -60.12 -20.99
N VAL A 179 -14.25 -59.92 -21.83
CA VAL A 179 -12.92 -59.48 -21.38
C VAL A 179 -12.76 -58.00 -21.71
N THR A 180 -12.17 -57.26 -20.78
CA THR A 180 -11.90 -55.82 -20.93
C THR A 180 -10.54 -55.68 -21.59
N LEU A 181 -10.50 -55.27 -22.86
CA LEU A 181 -9.26 -55.12 -23.63
C LEU A 181 -8.95 -53.63 -23.85
N PRO A 182 -7.67 -53.21 -23.75
CA PRO A 182 -7.26 -51.86 -24.11
C PRO A 182 -7.39 -51.66 -25.63
N THR A 183 -8.06 -50.58 -26.06
CA THR A 183 -8.34 -50.32 -27.49
C THR A 183 -7.21 -49.62 -28.23
N GLY A 184 -6.08 -49.34 -27.57
CA GLY A 184 -4.95 -48.58 -28.13
C GLY A 184 -5.22 -47.07 -28.27
N ILE A 185 -6.41 -46.59 -27.89
CA ILE A 185 -6.79 -45.17 -27.94
C ILE A 185 -6.73 -44.60 -26.52
N ASN A 186 -5.92 -43.56 -26.32
CA ASN A 186 -5.81 -42.85 -25.05
C ASN A 186 -6.86 -41.73 -24.97
N LYS A 187 -7.65 -41.70 -23.88
CA LYS A 187 -8.53 -40.57 -23.58
C LYS A 187 -7.76 -39.56 -22.73
N ARG A 188 -7.70 -38.31 -23.21
CA ARG A 188 -7.21 -37.18 -22.42
C ARG A 188 -8.15 -36.97 -21.22
N ARG A 189 -7.63 -37.12 -20.01
CA ARG A 189 -8.30 -36.79 -18.76
C ARG A 189 -7.60 -35.57 -18.18
N ILE A 190 -8.34 -34.48 -18.03
CA ILE A 190 -7.86 -33.30 -17.33
C ILE A 190 -8.32 -33.47 -15.88
N THR A 191 -7.36 -33.64 -14.97
CA THR A 191 -7.63 -33.67 -13.53
C THR A 191 -7.34 -32.27 -12.99
N GLU A 192 -8.34 -31.67 -12.37
CA GLU A 192 -8.20 -30.40 -11.66
C GLU A 192 -7.78 -30.70 -10.21
N GLU A 193 -6.58 -30.27 -9.83
CA GLU A 193 -6.08 -30.34 -8.46
C GLU A 193 -5.97 -28.92 -7.91
N THR A 194 -6.72 -28.59 -6.87
CA THR A 194 -6.53 -27.32 -6.16
C THR A 194 -5.36 -27.45 -5.19
N ARG A 195 -4.27 -26.72 -5.44
CA ARG A 195 -3.12 -26.66 -4.52
C ARG A 195 -3.11 -25.36 -3.75
N GLN A 196 -2.81 -25.44 -2.46
CA GLN A 196 -2.54 -24.27 -1.63
C GLN A 196 -1.09 -23.84 -1.86
N GLU A 197 -0.90 -22.63 -2.39
CA GLU A 197 0.41 -22.01 -2.59
C GLU A 197 0.54 -20.85 -1.60
N ILE A 198 1.60 -20.88 -0.78
CA ILE A 198 1.95 -19.77 0.11
C ILE A 198 2.84 -18.82 -0.67
N ILE A 199 2.32 -17.63 -0.96
CA ILE A 199 3.11 -16.54 -1.52
C ILE A 199 3.71 -15.76 -0.36
N ASN A 200 5.03 -15.82 -0.23
CA ASN A 200 5.80 -15.02 0.70
C ASN A 200 6.84 -14.20 -0.07
N ARG A 201 6.58 -12.90 -0.27
CA ARG A 201 7.49 -12.02 -1.02
C ARG A 201 7.48 -10.59 -0.49
N PRO A 202 8.60 -9.86 -0.57
CA PRO A 202 8.62 -8.46 -0.22
C PRO A 202 7.76 -7.65 -1.21
N PHE A 203 7.12 -6.60 -0.70
CA PHE A 203 6.50 -5.58 -1.51
C PHE A 203 7.06 -4.20 -1.15
N ALA A 204 7.10 -3.33 -2.15
CA ALA A 204 7.36 -1.92 -1.99
C ALA A 204 6.18 -1.16 -2.57
N LYS A 205 5.70 -0.13 -1.88
CA LYS A 205 4.59 0.69 -2.34
C LYS A 205 4.92 2.17 -2.11
N SER A 206 4.79 2.97 -3.16
CA SER A 206 4.82 4.43 -3.02
C SER A 206 3.50 4.87 -2.40
N VAL A 207 3.58 5.58 -1.29
CA VAL A 207 2.42 6.08 -0.55
C VAL A 207 2.33 7.60 -0.73
N SER A 208 1.10 8.09 -0.88
CA SER A 208 0.86 9.53 -0.98
C SER A 208 1.14 10.21 0.35
N LEU A 209 1.89 11.31 0.34
CA LEU A 209 2.11 12.15 1.53
C LEU A 209 0.80 12.63 2.15
N LYS A 210 -0.23 12.84 1.32
CA LYS A 210 -1.57 13.31 1.75
C LYS A 210 -2.29 12.28 2.64
N ASP A 211 -1.85 11.03 2.64
CA ASP A 211 -2.40 9.93 3.43
C ASP A 211 -1.54 9.54 4.64
N ILE A 212 -0.38 10.19 4.81
CA ILE A 212 0.55 9.90 5.90
C ILE A 212 0.55 11.06 6.91
N TYR A 213 0.71 10.69 8.17
CA TYR A 213 0.81 11.58 9.31
C TYR A 213 1.99 11.11 10.17
N VAL A 214 3.02 11.94 10.29
CA VAL A 214 4.23 11.67 11.08
C VAL A 214 4.15 12.46 12.38
N ASP A 215 4.84 11.98 13.42
CA ASP A 215 5.04 12.74 14.66
C ASP A 215 5.60 14.15 14.36
N PRO A 216 4.89 15.23 14.75
CA PRO A 216 5.36 16.60 14.56
C PRO A 216 6.67 16.94 15.28
N ASN A 217 7.07 16.14 16.28
CA ASN A 217 8.31 16.37 17.04
C ASN A 217 9.49 15.57 16.49
N CYS A 218 9.37 15.02 15.27
CA CYS A 218 10.46 14.33 14.61
C CYS A 218 11.57 15.35 14.29
N SER A 219 12.80 15.08 14.74
CA SER A 219 13.97 15.94 14.52
C SER A 219 14.57 15.82 13.13
N SER A 220 14.04 14.92 12.31
CA SER A 220 14.51 14.66 10.95
C SER A 220 13.32 14.46 10.01
N PRO A 221 13.50 14.61 8.69
CA PRO A 221 12.48 14.25 7.72
C PRO A 221 12.22 12.74 7.67
N GLN A 222 13.07 11.91 8.29
CA GLN A 222 12.97 10.46 8.23
C GLN A 222 11.91 9.94 9.22
N PRO A 223 10.86 9.23 8.75
CA PRO A 223 9.79 8.75 9.62
C PRO A 223 10.21 7.78 10.72
N GLN A 224 11.40 7.20 10.62
CA GLN A 224 11.94 6.23 11.58
C GLN A 224 12.46 6.87 12.87
N ASP A 225 12.78 8.17 12.82
CA ASP A 225 13.22 8.93 13.99
C ASP A 225 12.03 9.44 14.82
N GLY A 226 10.84 9.48 14.22
CA GLY A 226 9.60 9.82 14.88
C GLY A 226 9.15 8.76 15.88
N ARG A 227 8.33 9.17 16.86
CA ARG A 227 7.74 8.23 17.84
C ARG A 227 6.69 7.33 17.19
N PHE A 228 5.96 7.88 16.23
CA PHE A 228 4.91 7.18 15.52
C PHE A 228 4.77 7.68 14.07
N LEU A 229 4.19 6.82 13.24
CA LEU A 229 3.65 7.17 11.94
C LEU A 229 2.25 6.59 11.79
N ILE A 230 1.35 7.34 11.18
CA ILE A 230 -0.02 6.91 10.91
C ILE A 230 -0.27 6.99 9.42
N LYS A 231 -0.65 5.85 8.84
CA LYS A 231 -1.13 5.74 7.47
C LYS A 231 -2.64 5.65 7.47
N ARG A 232 -3.27 6.59 6.77
CA ARG A 232 -4.70 6.59 6.52
C ARG A 232 -4.98 5.92 5.19
N ALA A 233 -5.76 4.85 5.22
CA ALA A 233 -6.22 4.15 4.03
C ALA A 233 -7.75 4.10 4.02
N PHE A 234 -8.32 3.92 2.83
CA PHE A 234 -9.73 3.62 2.66
C PHE A 234 -9.85 2.21 2.08
N MET A 235 -10.45 1.30 2.83
CA MET A 235 -10.65 -0.10 2.43
C MET A 235 -12.14 -0.38 2.26
N THR A 236 -12.50 -1.27 1.33
CA THR A 236 -13.91 -1.64 1.17
C THR A 236 -14.39 -2.51 2.31
N VAL A 237 -15.70 -2.51 2.56
CA VAL A 237 -16.31 -3.40 3.56
C VAL A 237 -15.97 -4.87 3.25
N ASP A 238 -16.02 -5.27 1.98
CA ASP A 238 -15.68 -6.64 1.57
C ASP A 238 -14.18 -6.97 1.76
N GLU A 239 -13.28 -6.02 1.54
CA GLU A 239 -11.86 -6.21 1.84
C GLU A 239 -11.63 -6.42 3.34
N LEU A 240 -12.29 -5.64 4.20
CA LEU A 240 -12.21 -5.79 5.64
C LEU A 240 -12.85 -7.10 6.13
N ASP A 241 -13.97 -7.51 5.54
CA ASP A 241 -14.67 -8.75 5.90
C ASP A 241 -13.79 -9.99 5.64
N ARG A 242 -13.00 -9.98 4.55
CA ARG A 242 -12.02 -11.04 4.25
C ARG A 242 -10.87 -11.13 5.26
N LEU A 243 -10.59 -10.06 6.00
CA LEU A 243 -9.55 -10.06 7.04
C LEU A 243 -10.04 -10.66 8.36
N ARG A 244 -11.35 -10.95 8.50
CA ARG A 244 -11.90 -11.51 9.74
C ARG A 244 -11.29 -12.87 10.11
N ASP A 245 -10.97 -13.68 9.11
CA ASP A 245 -10.42 -15.02 9.32
C ASP A 245 -8.90 -15.01 9.54
N GLN A 246 -8.25 -13.84 9.44
CA GLN A 246 -6.80 -13.73 9.61
C GLN A 246 -6.40 -13.64 11.08
N PRO A 247 -5.26 -14.26 11.47
CA PRO A 247 -4.81 -14.26 12.86
C PRO A 247 -4.52 -12.83 13.35
N GLY A 248 -5.01 -12.51 14.55
CA GLY A 248 -4.80 -11.22 15.21
C GLY A 248 -5.81 -10.12 14.85
N PHE A 249 -6.64 -10.32 13.82
CA PHE A 249 -7.67 -9.36 13.44
C PHE A 249 -8.98 -9.57 14.23
N LYS A 250 -9.51 -8.46 14.76
CA LYS A 250 -10.78 -8.38 15.49
C LYS A 250 -11.76 -7.51 14.70
N ILE A 251 -12.17 -8.00 13.52
CA ILE A 251 -13.07 -7.25 12.62
C ILE A 251 -14.53 -7.39 13.06
N PRO A 252 -15.28 -6.28 13.23
CA PRO A 252 -16.71 -6.31 13.54
C PRO A 252 -17.55 -7.06 12.48
N PRO A 253 -18.79 -7.46 12.81
CA PRO A 253 -19.72 -8.05 11.83
C PRO A 253 -19.96 -7.12 10.64
N LYS A 254 -20.21 -7.70 9.46
CA LYS A 254 -20.39 -6.96 8.19
C LYS A 254 -21.44 -5.85 8.27
N LEU A 255 -22.56 -6.09 8.95
CA LEU A 255 -23.60 -5.08 9.15
C LEU A 255 -23.08 -3.85 9.90
N GLN A 256 -22.25 -4.05 10.92
CA GLN A 256 -21.66 -2.95 11.68
C GLN A 256 -20.64 -2.17 10.82
N LEU A 257 -19.88 -2.85 9.96
CA LEU A 257 -18.97 -2.19 9.01
C LEU A 257 -19.73 -1.31 8.02
N ILE A 258 -20.89 -1.76 7.52
CA ILE A 258 -21.74 -0.98 6.62
C ILE A 258 -22.23 0.31 7.31
N VAL A 259 -22.69 0.21 8.56
CA VAL A 259 -23.13 1.36 9.35
C VAL A 259 -21.97 2.34 9.60
N MET A 260 -20.77 1.83 9.89
CA MET A 260 -19.59 2.68 10.04
C MET A 260 -19.20 3.36 8.71
N ALA A 261 -19.33 2.68 7.58
CA ALA A 261 -19.00 3.21 6.26
C ALA A 261 -19.92 4.37 5.82
N GLU A 262 -21.13 4.45 6.37
CA GLU A 262 -22.03 5.58 6.13
C GLU A 262 -21.54 6.87 6.82
N LYS A 263 -20.83 6.75 7.94
CA LYS A 263 -20.26 7.88 8.68
C LYS A 263 -18.83 8.17 8.22
N LYS A 264 -18.66 8.57 6.97
CA LYS A 264 -17.33 8.86 6.41
C LYS A 264 -16.73 10.13 7.03
N LEU A 265 -15.69 9.95 7.82
CA LEU A 265 -14.93 11.06 8.40
C LEU A 265 -13.98 11.67 7.35
N THR A 266 -13.97 12.99 7.26
CA THR A 266 -13.11 13.74 6.33
C THR A 266 -11.97 14.45 7.07
N THR A 267 -10.90 14.78 6.36
CA THR A 267 -9.78 15.61 6.84
C THR A 267 -9.37 16.64 5.80
N GLU A 268 -8.52 17.61 6.17
CA GLU A 268 -7.95 18.60 5.24
C GLU A 268 -7.15 17.97 4.09
N GLY A 269 -6.59 16.78 4.29
CA GLY A 269 -5.93 16.02 3.22
C GLY A 269 -6.91 15.61 2.11
N ASP A 270 -8.16 15.31 2.48
CA ASP A 270 -9.20 14.98 1.52
C ASP A 270 -9.60 16.19 0.67
N ARG A 271 -9.73 17.36 1.31
CA ARG A 271 -9.96 18.64 0.61
C ARG A 271 -8.83 18.97 -0.34
N THR A 272 -7.59 18.65 0.02
CA THR A 272 -6.42 18.86 -0.83
C THR A 272 -6.41 17.90 -2.03
N LYS A 273 -6.92 16.68 -1.87
CA LYS A 273 -7.13 15.76 -3.01
C LYS A 273 -8.28 16.20 -3.91
N GLU A 274 -9.39 16.64 -3.33
CA GLU A 274 -10.54 17.19 -4.05
C GLU A 274 -10.15 18.42 -4.85
N SER A 275 -9.41 19.35 -4.25
CA SER A 275 -8.85 20.51 -4.95
C SER A 275 -7.98 20.10 -6.14
N MET A 276 -7.15 19.07 -5.99
CA MET A 276 -6.27 18.57 -7.06
C MET A 276 -7.07 17.98 -8.22
N ASP A 277 -8.10 17.17 -7.95
CA ASP A 277 -8.93 16.61 -9.01
C ASP A 277 -9.79 17.68 -9.70
N ASN A 278 -10.29 18.67 -8.94
CA ASN A 278 -10.97 19.84 -9.50
C ASN A 278 -10.05 20.65 -10.43
N ILE A 279 -8.76 20.81 -10.08
CA ILE A 279 -7.76 21.45 -10.95
C ILE A 279 -7.59 20.68 -12.27
N ARG A 280 -7.73 19.35 -12.25
CA ARG A 280 -7.70 18.49 -13.45
C ARG A 280 -9.01 18.50 -14.25
N GLY A 281 -10.03 19.24 -13.80
CA GLY A 281 -11.35 19.27 -14.41
C GLY A 281 -12.27 18.11 -14.03
N ASN A 282 -11.89 17.31 -13.02
CA ASN A 282 -12.72 16.22 -12.51
C ASN A 282 -13.53 16.70 -11.30
N THR A 283 -14.83 16.47 -11.31
CA THR A 283 -15.69 16.69 -10.14
C THR A 283 -15.66 15.44 -9.26
N TRP A 284 -14.80 15.43 -8.25
CA TRP A 284 -14.73 14.37 -7.23
C TRP A 284 -14.93 14.96 -5.83
N THR A 285 -15.91 14.46 -5.08
CA THR A 285 -16.17 14.88 -3.71
C THR A 285 -15.72 13.80 -2.73
N SER A 286 -14.86 14.17 -1.77
CA SER A 286 -14.30 13.18 -0.84
C SER A 286 -15.32 12.62 0.15
N SER A 287 -16.39 13.36 0.41
CA SER A 287 -17.44 13.02 1.38
C SER A 287 -18.44 11.99 0.86
N GLN A 288 -18.59 11.84 -0.46
CA GLN A 288 -19.55 10.94 -1.07
C GLN A 288 -18.85 9.69 -1.60
N ASP A 289 -19.46 8.53 -1.36
CA ASP A 289 -19.09 7.30 -2.05
C ASP A 289 -20.07 7.09 -3.20
N THR A 290 -19.57 6.89 -4.41
CA THR A 290 -20.38 6.78 -5.62
C THR A 290 -20.92 5.37 -5.85
N SER A 291 -20.48 4.39 -5.04
CA SER A 291 -20.96 3.02 -5.14
C SER A 291 -22.32 2.82 -4.48
N VAL A 292 -23.25 2.20 -5.22
CA VAL A 292 -24.57 1.78 -4.70
C VAL A 292 -24.44 0.50 -3.86
N ASP A 293 -23.47 -0.35 -4.18
CA ASP A 293 -23.24 -1.60 -3.45
C ASP A 293 -22.70 -1.33 -2.03
N PRO A 294 -23.40 -1.80 -0.97
CA PRO A 294 -22.95 -1.66 0.41
C PRO A 294 -21.61 -2.34 0.71
N GLY A 295 -21.26 -3.43 0.01
CA GLY A 295 -19.98 -4.13 0.20
C GLY A 295 -18.78 -3.36 -0.34
N SER A 296 -19.02 -2.60 -1.41
CA SER A 296 -18.02 -1.74 -2.06
C SER A 296 -17.83 -0.37 -1.40
N LYS A 297 -18.69 0.00 -0.43
CA LYS A 297 -18.51 1.23 0.36
C LYS A 297 -17.17 1.20 1.10
N ARG A 298 -16.49 2.35 1.17
CA ARG A 298 -15.15 2.45 1.75
C ARG A 298 -15.17 3.01 3.17
N LEU A 299 -14.39 2.38 4.05
CA LEU A 299 -14.18 2.77 5.44
C LEU A 299 -12.77 3.31 5.67
N GLU A 300 -12.64 4.32 6.54
CA GLU A 300 -11.34 4.81 7.00
C GLU A 300 -10.65 3.76 7.88
N VAL A 301 -9.41 3.46 7.55
CA VAL A 301 -8.50 2.61 8.33
C VAL A 301 -7.27 3.43 8.68
N LEU A 302 -7.01 3.62 9.96
CA LEU A 302 -5.79 4.22 10.47
C LEU A 302 -4.83 3.11 10.89
N GLY A 303 -3.76 2.92 10.12
CA GLY A 303 -2.63 2.08 10.49
C GLY A 303 -1.62 2.88 11.29
N TYR A 304 -1.58 2.67 12.59
CA TYR A 304 -0.66 3.30 13.53
C TYR A 304 0.56 2.41 13.73
N TRP A 305 1.74 2.96 13.46
CA TRP A 305 3.03 2.30 13.55
C TRP A 305 3.92 3.01 14.55
N THR A 306 4.48 2.25 15.48
CA THR A 306 5.64 2.64 16.29
C THR A 306 6.71 1.59 16.13
N LYS A 307 7.89 1.81 16.72
CA LYS A 307 8.96 0.80 16.75
C LYS A 307 8.50 -0.50 17.43
N GLU A 308 7.54 -0.40 18.36
CA GLU A 308 7.13 -1.52 19.22
C GLU A 308 5.71 -2.02 18.94
N ARG A 309 4.86 -1.24 18.27
CA ARG A 309 3.43 -1.55 18.10
C ARG A 309 2.94 -1.29 16.69
N HIS A 310 1.99 -2.11 16.28
CA HIS A 310 1.23 -1.93 15.06
C HIS A 310 -0.26 -2.09 15.36
N VAL A 311 -1.04 -1.04 15.12
CA VAL A 311 -2.45 -0.96 15.48
C VAL A 311 -3.28 -0.51 14.27
N TRP A 312 -4.41 -1.16 14.02
CA TRP A 312 -5.40 -0.70 13.04
C TRP A 312 -6.65 -0.24 13.74
N VAL A 313 -7.07 0.99 13.41
CA VAL A 313 -8.32 1.58 13.90
C VAL A 313 -9.25 1.83 12.73
N LEU A 314 -10.46 1.29 12.81
CA LEU A 314 -11.55 1.46 11.85
C LEU A 314 -12.40 2.66 12.26
N ASN A 315 -12.57 3.62 11.34
CA ASN A 315 -13.40 4.82 11.46
C ASN A 315 -13.24 5.60 12.78
N ARG A 316 -12.06 5.52 13.42
CA ARG A 316 -11.75 6.11 14.73
C ARG A 316 -12.62 5.61 15.89
N GLU A 317 -13.35 4.51 15.69
CA GLU A 317 -14.30 3.98 16.68
C GLU A 317 -13.91 2.58 17.17
N HIS A 318 -13.26 1.76 16.33
CA HIS A 318 -13.00 0.35 16.66
C HIS A 318 -11.56 -0.07 16.36
N THR A 319 -10.91 -0.74 17.30
CA THR A 319 -9.57 -1.32 17.10
C THR A 319 -9.69 -2.69 16.43
N ALA A 320 -9.32 -2.76 15.16
CA ALA A 320 -9.35 -3.98 14.36
C ALA A 320 -8.10 -4.85 14.54
N TYR A 321 -6.96 -4.26 14.86
CA TYR A 321 -5.69 -4.96 14.96
C TYR A 321 -4.83 -4.29 16.02
N ASN A 322 -4.19 -5.06 16.89
CA ASN A 322 -3.33 -4.55 17.95
C ASN A 322 -2.33 -5.62 18.34
N ILE A 323 -1.11 -5.51 17.80
CA ILE A 323 -0.01 -6.44 18.08
C ILE A 323 1.29 -5.69 18.35
N PRO A 324 2.28 -6.34 18.98
CA PRO A 324 3.66 -5.88 18.92
C PRO A 324 4.14 -5.78 17.48
N ASN A 325 4.90 -4.74 17.14
CA ASN A 325 5.47 -4.57 15.81
C ASN A 325 6.51 -5.70 15.57
N PRO A 326 6.28 -6.60 14.60
CA PRO A 326 7.16 -7.74 14.37
C PRO A 326 8.52 -7.33 13.79
N VAL A 327 8.63 -6.14 13.17
CA VAL A 327 9.85 -5.69 12.47
C VAL A 327 10.75 -4.89 13.41
N GLY A 328 10.22 -4.31 14.50
CA GLY A 328 10.98 -3.46 15.42
C GLY A 328 11.32 -2.06 14.85
N ILE A 329 10.87 -1.75 13.64
CA ILE A 329 11.09 -0.47 12.95
C ILE A 329 9.79 0.02 12.30
N ILE A 330 9.69 1.33 12.06
CA ILE A 330 8.60 1.90 11.27
C ILE A 330 8.87 1.57 9.78
N PRO A 331 7.97 0.83 9.09
CA PRO A 331 8.22 0.28 7.75
C PRO A 331 8.09 1.31 6.61
N PHE A 332 8.34 2.59 6.90
CA PHE A 332 8.23 3.70 5.96
C PHE A 332 9.57 4.40 5.84
N PHE A 333 9.99 4.61 4.60
CA PHE A 333 11.24 5.24 4.23
C PHE A 333 10.94 6.47 3.41
N ASP A 334 11.64 7.57 3.68
CA ASP A 334 11.46 8.82 2.95
C ASP A 334 12.55 9.03 1.90
N VAL A 335 12.17 9.73 0.86
CA VAL A 335 13.01 10.26 -0.19
C VAL A 335 12.81 11.76 -0.16
N PHE A 336 13.75 12.48 0.44
CA PHE A 336 13.74 13.93 0.50
C PHE A 336 14.55 14.53 -0.65
N TYR A 337 14.03 15.60 -1.26
CA TYR A 337 14.74 16.33 -2.30
C TYR A 337 15.87 17.20 -1.71
N THR A 338 15.58 17.85 -0.59
CA THR A 338 16.53 18.66 0.18
C THR A 338 16.35 18.31 1.64
N ASP A 339 17.44 17.98 2.32
CA ASP A 339 17.46 17.93 3.78
C ASP A 339 17.65 19.36 4.30
N VAL A 340 16.65 19.86 5.01
CA VAL A 340 16.71 21.16 5.66
C VAL A 340 16.97 20.87 7.14
N PRO A 341 18.22 20.95 7.61
CA PRO A 341 18.52 20.74 9.02
C PRO A 341 17.86 21.85 9.84
N ASP A 342 17.16 21.45 10.91
CA ASP A 342 16.58 22.35 11.92
C ASP A 342 17.64 23.02 12.80
#